data_AF-A0A4Y2X5L7-F1
#
_entry.id   AF-A0A4Y2X5L7-F1
#
_cell.length_a   1.000
_cell.length_b   1.000
_cell.length_c   1.000
_cell.angle_alpha   90.00
_cell.angle_beta   90.00
_cell.angle_gamma   90.00
#
_symmetry.space_group_name_H-M   'P 1'
#
loop_
_entity.id
_entity.type
_entity.pdbx_description
1 polymer ?
#
loop_
_entity_poly.entity_id
_entity_poly.type
_entity_poly.pdbx_seq_one_letter_code
_entity_poly.pdbx_strand_id
1 'polypeptide(L)'
;MDVEIVLIHGLQITCKIVKMHLDGEYLFSSPLSYLVYGDVSMMAKIQTDIASHMSNNLQSFKCCTQQRSGVPYGTERQCLTDLSLPEYFIN
;
A
#
# COMPACT_ATOMS: atom_id res chain seq x y z
N MET A 1 -11.84 20.24 0.28
CA MET A 1 -10.65 19.76 1.00
C MET A 1 -10.79 20.36 2.39
N ASP A 2 -11.16 19.53 3.36
CA ASP A 2 -11.55 20.03 4.68
C ASP A 2 -10.36 19.86 5.63
N VAL A 3 -10.09 20.90 6.41
CA VAL A 3 -9.01 20.89 7.40
C VAL A 3 -9.63 20.54 8.75
N GLU A 4 -9.19 19.44 9.34
CA GLU A 4 -9.63 19.00 10.66
C GLU A 4 -8.45 19.02 11.64
N ILE A 5 -8.75 19.34 12.90
CA ILE A 5 -7.78 19.28 13.99
C ILE A 5 -7.94 17.92 14.66
N VAL A 6 -6.94 17.06 14.51
CA VAL A 6 -6.93 15.73 15.11
C VAL A 6 -6.08 15.77 16.37
N LEU A 7 -6.60 15.22 17.47
CA LEU A 7 -5.87 15.10 18.73
C LEU A 7 -5.27 13.69 18.83
N ILE A 8 -3.94 13.58 18.73
CA ILE A 8 -3.22 12.31 18.88
C ILE A 8 -2.31 12.42 20.11
N HIS A 9 -2.57 11.61 21.14
CA HIS A 9 -1.84 11.64 22.42
C HIS A 9 -1.75 13.05 23.05
N GLY A 10 -2.80 13.87 22.93
CA GLY A 10 -2.82 15.23 23.47
C GLY A 10 -2.12 16.27 22.61
N LEU A 11 -1.47 15.88 21.51
CA LEU A 11 -0.94 16.81 20.50
C LEU A 11 -2.06 17.16 19.51
N GLN A 12 -2.31 18.45 19.33
CA GLN A 12 -3.20 18.95 18.27
C GLN A 12 -2.42 18.98 16.96
N ILE A 13 -2.89 18.21 15.98
CA ILE A 13 -2.31 18.14 14.65
C ILE A 13 -3.37 18.62 13.65
N THR A 14 -3.03 19.66 12.90
CA THR A 14 -3.86 20.14 11.80
C THR A 14 -3.67 19.22 10.60
N CYS A 15 -4.70 18.46 10.24
CA CYS A 15 -4.68 17.52 9.13
C CYS A 15 -5.61 17.99 8.01
N LYS A 16 -5.17 17.81 6.76
CA LYS A 16 -6.06 17.91 5.60
C LYS A 16 -6.68 16.54 5.35
N ILE A 17 -7.99 16.42 5.47
CA ILE A 17 -8.68 15.17 5.17
C ILE A 17 -9.08 15.15 3.70
N VAL A 18 -8.72 14.07 3.03
CA VAL A 18 -9.05 13.82 1.63
C VAL A 18 -9.96 12.61 1.58
N LYS A 19 -11.23 12.83 1.25
CA LYS A 19 -12.17 11.74 0.98
C LYS A 19 -11.85 11.17 -0.40
N MET A 20 -11.57 9.88 -0.45
CA MET A 20 -11.35 9.14 -1.69
C MET A 20 -12.49 8.18 -1.92
N HIS A 21 -12.97 8.11 -3.16
CA HIS A 21 -13.84 7.03 -3.57
C HIS A 21 -12.96 5.78 -3.73
N LEU A 22 -13.14 4.82 -2.83
CA LEU A 22 -12.40 3.58 -2.84
C LEU A 22 -13.25 2.52 -3.53
N ASP A 23 -12.90 2.18 -4.76
CA ASP A 23 -13.26 0.89 -5.33
C ASP A 23 -12.35 -0.14 -4.68
N GLY A 24 -12.93 -1.22 -4.13
CA GLY A 24 -12.25 -2.12 -3.18
C GLY A 24 -10.88 -2.63 -3.61
N GLU A 25 -10.60 -2.68 -4.91
CA GLU A 25 -9.35 -3.13 -5.54
C GLU A 25 -8.10 -2.27 -5.27
N TYR A 26 -8.26 -1.07 -4.69
CA TYR A 26 -7.16 -0.09 -4.64
C TYR A 26 -6.92 0.60 -3.30
N LEU A 27 -7.34 -0.05 -2.20
CA LEU A 27 -7.32 0.48 -0.83
C LEU A 27 -6.00 1.16 -0.42
N PHE A 28 -4.85 0.70 -0.93
CA PHE A 28 -3.54 1.26 -0.57
C PHE A 28 -2.88 2.10 -1.68
N SER A 29 -3.14 1.81 -2.95
CA SER A 29 -2.47 2.54 -4.04
C SER A 29 -3.04 3.93 -4.25
N SER A 30 -4.35 4.16 -4.10
CA SER A 30 -4.94 5.50 -4.28
C SER A 30 -4.46 6.51 -3.22
N PRO A 31 -4.46 6.18 -1.92
CA PRO A 31 -3.93 7.08 -0.89
C PRO A 31 -2.44 7.38 -1.09
N LEU A 32 -1.64 6.36 -1.39
CA LEU A 32 -0.20 6.54 -1.65
C LEU A 32 0.04 7.41 -2.89
N SER A 33 -0.75 7.22 -3.95
CA SER A 33 -0.61 7.95 -5.21
C SER A 33 -0.86 9.43 -5.00
N TYR A 34 -1.90 9.74 -4.24
CA TYR A 34 -2.19 11.11 -3.84
C TYR A 34 -1.12 11.70 -2.91
N LEU A 35 -0.59 10.93 -1.95
CA LEU A 35 0.45 11.42 -1.04
C LEU A 35 1.77 11.72 -1.76
N VAL A 36 2.15 10.89 -2.73
CA VAL A 36 3.43 11.02 -3.44
C VAL A 36 3.33 11.98 -4.63
N TYR A 37 2.24 11.92 -5.39
CA TYR A 37 2.09 12.65 -6.65
C TYR A 37 1.01 13.74 -6.64
N GLY A 38 0.19 13.82 -5.60
CA GLY A 38 -0.96 14.74 -5.55
C GLY A 38 -2.12 14.34 -6.46
N ASP A 39 -2.01 13.19 -7.14
CA ASP A 39 -2.95 12.71 -8.14
C ASP A 39 -3.15 11.20 -7.97
N VAL A 40 -4.41 10.77 -7.88
CA VAL A 40 -4.79 9.36 -7.79
C VAL A 40 -4.61 8.62 -9.12
N SER A 41 -4.47 9.31 -10.25
CA SER A 41 -4.24 8.66 -11.56
C SER A 41 -2.90 7.91 -11.62
N MET A 42 -1.95 8.25 -10.74
CA MET A 42 -0.60 7.67 -10.71
C MET A 42 -0.53 6.35 -9.92
N MET A 43 -1.67 5.71 -9.65
CA MET A 43 -1.75 4.46 -8.87
C MET A 43 -0.99 3.31 -9.52
N ALA A 44 -1.13 3.14 -10.83
CA ALA A 44 -0.43 2.09 -11.59
C ALA A 44 1.11 2.26 -11.49
N LYS A 45 1.59 3.50 -11.43
CA LYS A 45 3.00 3.80 -11.26
C LYS A 45 3.49 3.41 -9.87
N ILE A 46 2.73 3.73 -8.82
CA ILE A 46 3.07 3.29 -7.46
C ILE A 46 3.09 1.77 -7.34
N GLN A 47 2.11 1.08 -7.93
CA GLN A 47 2.09 -0.38 -7.93
C GLN A 47 3.35 -0.95 -8.61
N THR A 48 3.73 -0.38 -9.75
CA THR A 48 4.95 -0.76 -10.48
C THR A 48 6.21 -0.51 -9.64
N ASP A 49 6.30 0.65 -8.99
CA ASP A 49 7.45 1.04 -8.17
C ASP A 49 7.57 0.16 -6.92
N ILE A 50 6.44 -0.18 -6.27
CA ILE A 50 6.39 -1.12 -5.14
C ILE A 50 6.85 -2.51 -5.59
N ALA A 51 6.33 -3.03 -6.69
CA ALA A 51 6.70 -4.34 -7.21
C ALA A 51 8.20 -4.40 -7.57
N SER A 52 8.72 -3.34 -8.21
CA SER A 52 10.15 -3.22 -8.54
C SER A 52 11.01 -3.18 -7.27
N HIS A 53 10.61 -2.39 -6.28
CA HIS A 53 11.34 -2.29 -5.02
C HIS A 53 11.36 -3.61 -4.25
N MET A 54 10.21 -4.29 -4.17
CA MET A 54 10.08 -5.61 -3.55
C MET A 54 10.94 -6.65 -4.26
N SER A 55 10.93 -6.67 -5.60
CA SER A 55 11.75 -7.59 -6.41
C SER A 55 13.25 -7.37 -6.16
N ASN A 56 13.68 -6.10 -6.16
CA ASN A 56 15.10 -5.76 -5.99
C ASN A 56 15.62 -5.96 -4.56
N ASN A 57 14.74 -5.95 -3.56
CA ASN A 57 15.10 -6.05 -2.14
C ASN A 57 14.46 -7.27 -1.46
N LEU A 58 14.09 -8.28 -2.24
CA LEU A 58 13.25 -9.39 -1.79
C LEU A 58 13.83 -10.11 -0.56
N GLN A 59 15.16 -10.28 -0.51
CA GLN A 59 15.87 -10.91 0.62
C GLN A 59 15.71 -10.14 1.93
N SER A 60 15.50 -8.83 1.88
CA SER A 60 15.27 -7.96 3.03
C SER A 60 13.82 -8.04 3.53
N PHE A 61 12.89 -8.44 2.67
CA PHE A 61 11.48 -8.57 3.01
C PHE A 61 11.17 -9.94 3.61
N LYS A 62 11.40 -10.05 4.93
CA LYS A 62 11.05 -11.23 5.72
C LYS A 62 9.56 -11.62 5.64
N CYS A 63 8.66 -10.73 5.22
CA CYS A 63 7.24 -11.08 5.07
C CYS A 63 6.96 -12.02 3.89
N CYS A 64 7.80 -12.05 2.85
CA CYS A 64 7.68 -13.08 1.80
C CYS A 64 8.17 -14.45 2.28
N THR A 65 8.91 -14.51 3.40
CA THR A 65 9.39 -15.76 4.02
C THR A 65 8.65 -16.13 5.32
N GLN A 66 7.91 -15.20 5.93
CA GLN A 66 7.13 -15.39 7.14
C GLN A 66 5.65 -15.12 6.87
N GLN A 67 4.84 -16.18 6.81
CA GLN A 67 3.39 -16.07 6.64
C GLN A 67 2.63 -16.18 7.98
N ARG A 68 1.47 -15.49 8.02
CA ARG A 68 0.52 -15.33 9.15
C ARG A 68 -0.09 -16.64 9.70
N SER A 69 0.10 -17.78 9.03
CA SER A 69 -0.60 -19.04 9.31
C SER A 69 0.26 -20.32 9.26
N GLY A 70 1.59 -20.21 9.16
CA GLY A 70 2.50 -21.37 9.25
C GLY A 70 2.65 -22.23 7.98
N VAL A 71 2.02 -21.86 6.87
CA VAL A 71 2.33 -22.42 5.54
C VAL A 71 3.30 -21.45 4.85
N PRO A 72 4.37 -21.92 4.18
CA PRO A 72 5.21 -21.03 3.40
C PRO A 72 4.37 -20.40 2.28
N TYR A 73 4.55 -19.09 2.02
CA TYR A 73 4.27 -18.61 0.66
C TYR A 73 5.02 -19.54 -0.29
N GLY A 74 4.39 -19.89 -1.42
CA GLY A 74 5.10 -20.58 -2.49
C GLY A 74 6.36 -19.81 -2.90
N THR A 75 7.14 -20.39 -3.82
CA THR A 75 8.39 -19.80 -4.36
C THR A 75 8.31 -18.29 -4.55
N GLU A 76 9.43 -17.56 -4.41
CA GLU A 76 9.57 -16.08 -4.58
C GLU A 76 8.68 -15.46 -5.67
N ARG A 77 8.53 -16.18 -6.80
CA ARG A 77 7.69 -15.83 -7.93
C ARG A 77 6.21 -15.63 -7.58
N GLN A 78 5.70 -16.38 -6.61
CA GLN A 78 4.34 -16.36 -6.12
C GLN A 78 4.08 -15.15 -5.22
N CYS A 79 5.05 -14.75 -4.36
CA CYS A 79 4.96 -13.50 -3.59
C CYS A 79 4.86 -12.28 -4.53
N LEU A 80 5.69 -12.26 -5.58
CA LEU A 80 5.69 -11.17 -6.56
C LEU A 80 4.46 -11.17 -7.47
N THR A 81 3.95 -12.35 -7.84
CA THR A 81 2.72 -12.48 -8.62
C THR A 81 1.52 -11.99 -7.82
N ASP A 82 1.42 -12.40 -6.55
CA ASP A 82 0.35 -12.00 -5.66
C ASP A 82 0.36 -10.49 -5.37
N LEU A 83 1.54 -9.88 -5.19
CA LEU A 83 1.69 -8.42 -5.02
C LEU A 83 1.36 -7.61 -6.28
N SER A 84 1.43 -8.25 -7.44
CA SER A 84 1.04 -7.64 -8.72
C SER A 84 -0.46 -7.75 -9.02
N LEU A 85 -1.20 -8.50 -8.21
CA LEU A 85 -2.65 -8.62 -8.32
C LEU A 85 -3.34 -7.49 -7.51
N PRO A 86 -4.33 -6.79 -8.09
CA PRO A 86 -5.10 -5.75 -7.37
C PRO A 86 -5.79 -6.29 -6.10
N GLU A 87 -6.15 -7.58 -6.12
CA GLU A 87 -6.97 -8.26 -5.12
C GLU A 87 -6.27 -8.47 -3.77
N TYR A 88 -4.93 -8.42 -3.71
CA TYR A 88 -4.16 -8.74 -2.50
C TYR A 88 -4.12 -7.62 -1.44
N PHE A 89 -4.64 -6.45 -1.80
CA PHE A 89 -4.78 -5.30 -0.91
C PHE A 89 -6.13 -5.30 -0.16
N ILE A 90 -6.92 -6.37 -0.34
CA ILE A 90 -8.22 -6.59 0.28
C ILE A 90 -8.13 -7.81 1.21
N ASN A 91 -7.60 -7.63 2.42
CA ASN A 91 -7.97 -8.39 3.63
C ASN A 91 -7.28 -7.84 4.89
#